data_AF-Q5NV16-F1
#
_entry.id   AF-Q5NV16-F1
#
_cell.length_a   1.000
_cell.length_b   1.000
_cell.length_c   1.000
_cell.angle_alpha   90.00
_cell.angle_beta   90.00
_cell.angle_gamma   90.00
#
_symmetry.space_group_name_H-M   'P 1'
#
loop_
_entity.id
_entity.type
_entity.pdbx_description
1 polymer ?
#
loop_
_entity_poly.entity_id
_entity_poly.type
_entity_poly.pdbx_seq_one_letter_code
_entity_poly.pdbx_strand_id
1 'polypeptide(L)'
;MTAPDIASAALVDREYARALDLVQRFRAASVALLQRHLQIGPDVAESLLLRMSRETTLVRRMPDGLYLFVGEIIGNELQAFHGFAREVLTAITVGRIDAEQLRAAADRYGITPQVLTSLPPR
;
A
#
# COMPACT_ATOMS: atom_id res chain seq x y z
N MET A 1 -14.20 -7.87 -30.78
CA MET A 1 -13.25 -6.84 -30.30
C MET A 1 -12.80 -6.04 -31.50
N THR A 2 -13.26 -4.80 -31.63
CA THR A 2 -12.98 -3.92 -32.77
C THR A 2 -11.85 -2.94 -32.41
N ALA A 3 -11.10 -2.46 -33.40
CA ALA A 3 -9.99 -1.50 -33.24
C ALA A 3 -10.24 -0.29 -32.30
N PRO A 4 -11.45 0.33 -32.22
CA PRO A 4 -11.72 1.39 -31.24
C PRO A 4 -11.60 0.97 -29.77
N ASP A 5 -11.89 -0.29 -29.42
CA ASP A 5 -11.77 -0.78 -28.03
C ASP A 5 -10.31 -0.85 -27.58
N ILE A 6 -9.41 -1.21 -28.50
CA ILE A 6 -7.96 -1.34 -28.23
C ILE A 6 -7.33 0.04 -28.03
N ALA A 7 -7.73 1.02 -28.84
CA ALA A 7 -7.25 2.39 -28.72
C ALA A 7 -7.68 3.04 -27.39
N SER A 8 -8.91 2.76 -26.94
CA SER A 8 -9.44 3.22 -25.66
C SER A 8 -8.68 2.58 -24.47
N ALA A 9 -8.47 1.27 -24.49
CA ALA A 9 -7.71 0.57 -23.47
C ALA A 9 -6.26 1.08 -23.36
N ALA A 10 -5.59 1.28 -24.49
CA ALA A 10 -4.23 1.80 -24.53
C ALA A 10 -4.12 3.25 -24.02
N LEU A 11 -5.18 4.06 -24.14
CA LEU A 11 -5.24 5.40 -23.57
C LEU A 11 -5.31 5.34 -22.05
N VAL A 12 -6.22 4.52 -21.51
CA VAL A 12 -6.39 4.32 -20.07
C VAL A 12 -5.09 3.85 -19.40
N ASP A 13 -4.37 2.93 -20.03
CA ASP A 13 -3.10 2.45 -19.46
C ASP A 13 -1.99 3.51 -19.50
N ARG A 14 -1.98 4.40 -20.50
CA ARG A 14 -1.05 5.54 -20.50
C ARG A 14 -1.38 6.56 -19.42
N GLU A 15 -2.66 6.87 -19.22
CA GLU A 15 -3.11 7.76 -18.16
C GLU A 15 -2.77 7.20 -16.78
N TYR A 16 -2.97 5.89 -16.60
CA TYR A 16 -2.57 5.18 -15.39
C TYR A 16 -1.05 5.26 -15.14
N ALA A 17 -0.23 4.96 -16.15
CA ALA A 17 1.22 5.04 -16.02
C ALA A 17 1.71 6.46 -15.64
N ARG A 18 1.11 7.49 -16.24
CA ARG A 18 1.42 8.90 -15.91
C ARG A 18 0.98 9.27 -14.50
N ALA A 19 -0.20 8.83 -14.08
CA ALA A 19 -0.69 9.06 -12.74
C ALA A 19 0.22 8.39 -11.69
N LEU A 20 0.70 7.17 -11.99
CA LEU A 20 1.61 6.44 -11.11
C LEU A 20 2.95 7.15 -10.95
N ASP A 21 3.54 7.64 -12.05
CA ASP A 21 4.76 8.46 -12.03
C ASP A 21 4.59 9.73 -11.19
N LEU A 22 3.45 10.43 -11.30
CA LEU A 22 3.15 11.60 -10.47
C LEU A 22 3.08 11.25 -8.99
N VAL A 23 2.36 10.20 -8.62
CA VAL A 23 2.21 9.77 -7.22
C VAL A 23 3.58 9.42 -6.61
N GLN A 24 4.45 8.74 -7.37
CA GLN A 24 5.80 8.42 -6.93
C GLN A 24 6.70 9.65 -6.82
N ARG A 25 6.68 10.53 -7.83
CA ARG A 25 7.53 11.73 -7.88
C ARG A 25 7.19 12.70 -6.76
N PHE A 26 5.90 12.95 -6.53
CA PHE A 26 5.43 13.89 -5.52
C PHE A 26 5.27 13.26 -4.13
N ARG A 27 5.46 11.93 -4.01
CA ARG A 27 5.28 11.18 -2.76
C ARG A 27 3.92 11.48 -2.10
N ALA A 28 2.90 11.66 -2.93
CA ALA A 28 1.56 12.08 -2.50
C ALA A 28 0.50 11.43 -3.39
N ALA A 29 -0.63 11.05 -2.80
CA ALA A 29 -1.76 10.48 -3.51
C ALA A 29 -3.00 11.33 -3.20
N SER A 30 -3.45 12.14 -4.16
CA SER A 30 -4.68 12.92 -4.01
C SER A 30 -5.34 13.21 -5.36
N VAL A 31 -6.67 13.31 -5.35
CA VAL A 31 -7.45 13.63 -6.56
C VAL A 31 -6.98 14.96 -7.15
N ALA A 32 -6.78 15.98 -6.30
CA ALA A 32 -6.31 17.30 -6.72
C ALA A 32 -4.92 17.27 -7.40
N LEU A 33 -4.00 16.43 -6.93
CA LEU A 33 -2.67 16.26 -7.55
C LEU A 33 -2.82 15.78 -9.01
N LEU A 34 -3.65 14.76 -9.22
CA LEU A 34 -3.86 14.18 -10.55
C LEU A 34 -4.62 15.13 -11.47
N GLN A 35 -5.69 15.78 -10.98
CA GLN A 35 -6.44 16.76 -11.77
C GLN A 35 -5.54 17.89 -12.26
N ARG A 36 -4.69 18.43 -11.39
CA ARG A 36 -3.80 19.55 -11.72
C ARG A 36 -2.76 19.20 -12.79
N HIS A 37 -2.20 17.99 -12.74
CA HIS A 37 -1.08 17.61 -13.60
C HIS A 37 -1.50 16.84 -14.85
N LEU A 38 -2.63 16.15 -14.82
CA LEU A 38 -3.15 15.39 -15.96
C LEU A 38 -4.33 16.08 -16.67
N GLN A 39 -4.86 17.17 -16.10
CA GLN A 39 -6.01 17.93 -16.64
C GLN A 39 -7.24 17.03 -16.87
N ILE A 40 -7.48 16.11 -15.94
CA ILE A 40 -8.61 15.15 -15.97
C ILE A 40 -9.71 15.54 -14.97
N GLY A 41 -10.91 15.00 -15.18
CA GLY A 41 -12.02 15.15 -14.25
C GLY A 41 -11.80 14.45 -12.90
N PRO A 42 -12.55 14.85 -11.85
CA PRO A 42 -12.40 14.28 -10.51
C PRO A 42 -12.70 12.77 -10.48
N ASP A 43 -13.73 12.31 -11.20
CA ASP A 43 -14.13 10.90 -11.25
C ASP A 43 -13.05 10.00 -11.87
N VAL A 44 -12.39 10.51 -12.93
CA VAL A 44 -11.28 9.81 -13.59
C VAL A 44 -10.07 9.75 -12.65
N ALA A 45 -9.73 10.87 -12.00
CA ALA A 45 -8.65 10.91 -11.02
C ALA A 45 -8.90 9.96 -9.83
N GLU A 46 -10.11 9.91 -9.29
CA GLU A 46 -10.48 8.97 -8.23
C GLU A 46 -10.38 7.52 -8.71
N SER A 47 -10.88 7.22 -9.90
CA SER A 47 -10.80 5.88 -10.50
C SER A 47 -9.36 5.40 -10.66
N LEU A 48 -8.45 6.29 -11.07
CA LEU A 48 -7.02 6.00 -11.18
C LEU A 48 -6.40 5.70 -9.80
N LEU A 49 -6.70 6.49 -8.77
CA LEU A 49 -6.20 6.25 -7.41
C LEU A 49 -6.78 4.96 -6.80
N LEU A 50 -8.06 4.69 -7.04
CA LEU A 50 -8.70 3.45 -6.63
C LEU A 50 -8.04 2.25 -7.32
N ARG A 51 -7.77 2.34 -8.63
CA ARG A 51 -7.01 1.32 -9.36
C ARG A 51 -5.61 1.12 -8.75
N MET A 52 -4.87 2.19 -8.47
CA MET A 52 -3.56 2.11 -7.81
C MET A 52 -3.63 1.44 -6.45
N SER A 53 -4.68 1.69 -5.65
CA SER A 53 -4.84 1.05 -4.34
C SER A 53 -5.14 -0.45 -4.40
N ARG A 54 -5.57 -0.95 -5.56
CA ARG A 54 -5.85 -2.37 -5.80
C ARG A 54 -4.66 -3.09 -6.45
N GLU A 55 -3.98 -2.41 -7.37
CA GLU A 55 -2.92 -2.99 -8.20
C GLU A 55 -1.52 -2.76 -7.62
N THR A 56 -1.36 -1.78 -6.74
CA THR A 56 -0.07 -1.41 -6.15
C THR A 56 -0.19 -1.27 -4.64
N THR A 57 0.94 -1.34 -3.96
CA THR A 57 1.03 -1.04 -2.55
C THR A 57 1.29 0.46 -2.31
N LEU A 58 1.65 1.23 -3.35
CA LEU A 58 2.05 2.64 -3.23
C LEU A 58 0.94 3.58 -2.75
N VAL A 59 -0.33 3.20 -2.91
CA VAL A 59 -1.49 4.02 -2.54
C VAL A 59 -2.43 3.21 -1.64
N ARG A 60 -2.89 3.81 -0.54
CA ARG A 60 -3.93 3.25 0.33
C ARG A 60 -5.14 4.17 0.34
N ARG A 61 -6.35 3.61 0.20
CA ARG A 61 -7.60 4.35 0.42
C ARG A 61 -7.93 4.34 1.91
N MET A 62 -8.21 5.51 2.46
CA MET A 62 -8.55 5.74 3.85
C MET A 62 -10.08 5.64 4.07
N PRO A 63 -10.57 5.38 5.29
CA PRO A 63 -12.00 5.24 5.58
C PRO A 63 -12.84 6.49 5.27
N ASP A 64 -12.22 7.67 5.30
CA ASP A 64 -12.82 8.96 4.95
C ASP A 64 -12.91 9.19 3.42
N GLY A 65 -12.42 8.24 2.61
CA GLY A 65 -12.39 8.33 1.15
C GLY A 65 -11.14 9.01 0.59
N LEU A 66 -10.21 9.49 1.44
CA LEU A 66 -8.94 10.06 0.99
C LEU A 66 -7.96 8.96 0.57
N TYR A 67 -6.88 9.37 -0.10
CA TYR A 67 -5.80 8.49 -0.52
C TYR A 67 -4.50 8.90 0.17
N LEU A 68 -3.68 7.92 0.53
CA LEU A 68 -2.38 8.11 1.16
C LEU A 68 -1.30 7.44 0.31
N PHE A 69 -0.19 8.14 0.10
CA PHE A 69 1.02 7.53 -0.45
C PHE A 69 1.73 6.74 0.66
N VAL A 70 1.94 5.44 0.43
CA VAL A 70 2.50 4.49 1.42
C VAL A 70 3.84 3.89 0.97
N GLY A 71 4.43 4.37 -0.13
CA GLY A 71 5.58 3.72 -0.76
C GLY A 71 6.82 3.54 0.14
N GLU A 72 7.05 4.43 1.10
CA GLU A 72 8.14 4.28 2.08
C GLU A 72 7.75 3.40 3.27
N ILE A 73 6.48 3.44 3.66
CA ILE A 73 5.92 2.67 4.76
C ILE A 73 6.02 1.17 4.45
N ILE A 74 5.73 0.76 3.22
CA ILE A 74 5.83 -0.65 2.82
C ILE A 74 7.26 -1.16 2.75
N GLY A 75 8.22 -0.33 2.35
CA GLY A 75 9.64 -0.69 2.41
C GLY A 75 10.05 -1.02 3.85
N ASN A 76 9.62 -0.18 4.79
CA ASN A 76 9.88 -0.38 6.22
C ASN A 76 9.13 -1.59 6.79
N GLU A 77 7.86 -1.79 6.43
CA GLU A 77 7.06 -2.95 6.84
C GLU A 77 7.63 -4.27 6.29
N LEU A 78 8.07 -4.30 5.02
CA LEU A 78 8.73 -5.47 4.42
C LEU A 78 10.07 -5.76 5.10
N GLN A 79 10.85 -4.73 5.39
CA GLN A 79 12.11 -4.89 6.11
C GLN A 79 11.88 -5.45 7.52
N ALA A 80 10.87 -4.93 8.23
CA ALA A 80 10.45 -5.45 9.52
C ALA A 80 10.03 -6.93 9.43
N PHE A 81 9.20 -7.27 8.45
CA PHE A 81 8.74 -8.65 8.23
C PHE A 81 9.90 -9.60 7.93
N HIS A 82 10.84 -9.22 7.06
CA HIS A 82 12.04 -10.00 6.78
C HIS A 82 12.92 -10.16 8.01
N GLY A 83 13.07 -9.12 8.84
CA GLY A 83 13.81 -9.19 10.09
C GLY A 83 13.23 -10.22 11.06
N PHE A 84 11.91 -10.18 11.27
CA PHE A 84 11.23 -11.14 12.13
C PHE A 84 11.27 -12.57 11.58
N ALA A 85 11.06 -12.76 10.27
CA ALA A 85 11.14 -14.08 9.65
C ALA A 85 12.53 -14.72 9.85
N ARG A 86 13.62 -13.93 9.83
CA ARG A 86 14.97 -14.43 10.12
C ARG A 86 15.14 -14.90 11.56
N GLU A 87 14.57 -14.20 12.55
CA GLU A 87 14.59 -14.63 13.95
C GLU A 87 13.86 -15.98 14.12
N VAL A 88 12.68 -16.13 13.51
CA VAL A 88 11.91 -17.38 13.52
C VAL A 88 12.69 -18.52 12.87
N LEU A 89 13.23 -18.31 11.67
CA LEU A 89 14.01 -19.34 10.97
C LEU A 89 15.28 -19.72 11.74
N THR A 90 15.91 -18.76 12.42
CA THR A 90 17.06 -19.02 13.28
C THR A 90 16.66 -19.90 14.46
N ALA A 91 15.57 -19.56 15.16
CA ALA A 91 15.02 -20.34 16.28
C ALA A 91 14.68 -21.79 15.88
N ILE A 92 14.09 -21.97 14.69
CA ILE A 92 13.80 -23.30 14.12
C ILE A 92 15.11 -24.05 13.83
N THR A 93 16.09 -23.38 13.22
CA THR A 93 17.38 -24.00 12.84
C THR A 93 18.17 -24.48 14.06
N VAL A 94 18.14 -23.72 15.16
CA VAL A 94 18.79 -24.12 16.42
C VAL A 94 17.95 -25.12 17.24
N GLY A 95 16.77 -25.53 16.74
CA GLY A 95 15.89 -26.51 17.38
C GLY A 95 15.24 -26.01 18.67
N ARG A 96 15.23 -24.70 18.92
CA ARG A 96 14.71 -24.11 20.16
C ARG A 96 13.75 -22.98 19.84
N ILE A 97 12.45 -23.28 19.88
CA ILE A 97 11.39 -22.30 19.72
C ILE A 97 10.98 -21.81 21.11
N ASP A 98 11.40 -20.59 21.45
CA ASP A 98 11.01 -19.89 22.67
C ASP A 98 9.95 -18.82 22.35
N ALA A 99 8.75 -19.00 22.87
CA ALA A 99 7.61 -18.12 22.58
C ALA A 99 7.78 -16.69 23.14
N GLU A 100 8.49 -16.52 24.25
CA GLU A 100 8.82 -15.20 24.81
C GLU A 100 9.81 -14.47 23.93
N GLN A 101 10.86 -15.16 23.49
CA GLN A 101 11.85 -14.60 22.57
C GLN A 101 11.21 -14.16 21.25
N LEU A 102 10.29 -14.98 20.70
CA LEU A 102 9.58 -14.63 19.48
C LEU A 102 8.60 -13.46 19.68
N ARG A 103 7.93 -13.33 20.83
CA ARG A 103 7.13 -12.12 21.13
C ARG A 103 8.00 -10.88 21.21
N ALA A 104 9.12 -10.94 21.94
CA ALA A 104 10.05 -9.82 22.03
C ALA A 104 10.63 -9.43 20.66
N ALA A 105 10.84 -10.40 19.76
CA ALA A 105 11.22 -10.13 18.38
C ALA A 105 10.07 -9.47 17.59
N ALA A 106 8.84 -9.96 17.71
CA ALA A 106 7.67 -9.36 17.06
C ALA A 106 7.45 -7.89 17.48
N ASP A 107 7.63 -7.59 18.76
CA ASP A 107 7.57 -6.22 19.30
C ASP A 107 8.68 -5.34 18.72
N ARG A 108 9.92 -5.86 18.68
CA ARG A 108 11.08 -5.14 18.12
C ARG A 108 10.90 -4.77 16.65
N TYR A 109 10.25 -5.63 15.89
CA TYR A 109 9.93 -5.39 14.48
C TYR A 109 8.55 -4.76 14.28
N GLY A 110 7.79 -4.45 15.34
CA GLY A 110 6.49 -3.77 15.23
C GLY A 110 5.40 -4.57 14.50
N ILE A 111 5.48 -5.91 14.52
CA ILE A 111 4.53 -6.81 13.83
C ILE A 111 3.46 -7.33 14.78
N THR A 112 3.50 -6.90 16.04
CA THR A 112 2.52 -7.27 17.05
C THR A 112 1.13 -6.75 16.64
N PRO A 113 0.10 -7.61 16.57
CA PRO A 113 -1.24 -7.17 16.25
C PRO A 113 -1.66 -6.09 17.25
N GLN A 114 -2.03 -4.90 16.77
CA GLN A 114 -2.77 -3.97 17.60
C GLN A 114 -4.08 -4.67 17.94
N VAL A 115 -4.25 -5.05 19.21
CA VAL A 115 -5.55 -5.48 19.71
C VAL A 115 -6.51 -4.34 19.38
N LEU A 116 -7.40 -4.56 18.41
CA LEU A 116 -8.57 -3.72 18.20
C LEU A 116 -9.32 -3.77 19.52
N THR A 117 -9.08 -2.78 20.37
CA THR A 117 -9.85 -2.54 21.58
C THR A 117 -11.27 -2.23 21.10
N SER A 118 -12.09 -3.26 20.97
CA SER A 118 -13.53 -3.14 20.83
C SER A 118 -14.03 -2.25 21.97
N LEU A 119 -14.70 -1.16 21.61
CA LEU A 119 -15.34 -0.23 22.56
C LEU A 119 -16.07 -0.99 23.68
N PRO A 120 -16.09 -0.48 24.92
CA PRO A 120 -16.92 -1.06 25.97
C PRO A 120 -18.41 -0.90 25.60
N PRO A 121 -19.26 -1.91 25.91
CA PRO A 121 -20.70 -1.74 25.81
C PRO A 121 -21.18 -0.72 26.84
N ARG A 122 -22.14 0.12 26.43
CA ARG A 122 -22.85 1.06 27.31
C ARG A 122 -23.70 0.34 28.35
#